data_AF-A0A4R4D9I2-F1
#
_entry.id   AF-A0A4R4D9I2-F1
#
_cell.length_a   1.000
_cell.length_b   1.000
_cell.length_c   1.000
_cell.angle_alpha   90.00
_cell.angle_beta   90.00
_cell.angle_gamma   90.00
#
_symmetry.space_group_name_H-M   'P 1'
#
loop_
_entity.id
_entity.type
_entity.pdbx_description
1 polymer ?
#
loop_
_entity_poly.entity_id
_entity_poly.type
_entity_poly.pdbx_seq_one_letter_code
_entity_poly.pdbx_strand_id
1 'polypeptide(L)'
;MADELFFDGEDDLRAGPIHLGATRPPMVPGLGIPFTAAVVVLLGAAEVQMAVTGWQGLLYAAGLIAAVAGPLRIWVSYDWYAMECLFVWARTSGPALDNRRWGGSTVSHFPLKPSSIRGLTAGASR
;
A
#
# COMPACT_ATOMS: atom_id res chain seq x y z
N MET A 1 43.62 1.72 -16.82
CA MET A 1 43.63 3.19 -16.71
C MET A 1 42.33 3.82 -17.22
N ALA A 2 41.77 3.42 -18.37
CA ALA A 2 40.43 3.89 -18.80
C ALA A 2 39.27 3.28 -17.97
N ASP A 3 39.39 2.02 -17.53
CA ASP A 3 38.36 1.35 -16.73
C ASP A 3 38.23 1.90 -15.29
N GLU A 4 39.33 2.38 -14.68
CA GLU A 4 39.29 2.98 -13.33
C GLU A 4 38.56 4.33 -13.34
N LEU A 5 38.74 5.15 -14.38
CA LEU A 5 38.05 6.43 -14.54
C LEU A 5 36.54 6.27 -14.80
N PHE A 6 36.13 5.14 -15.40
CA PHE A 6 34.71 4.85 -15.62
C PHE A 6 34.02 4.36 -14.35
N PHE A 7 34.73 3.59 -13.51
CA PHE A 7 34.21 3.08 -12.24
C PHE A 7 34.07 4.20 -11.19
N ASP A 8 35.03 5.13 -11.13
CA ASP A 8 35.02 6.24 -10.17
C ASP A 8 33.81 7.16 -10.36
N GLY A 9 33.41 7.41 -11.63
CA GLY A 9 32.22 8.21 -11.94
C GLY A 9 30.89 7.49 -11.69
N GLU A 10 30.86 6.16 -11.76
CA GLU A 10 29.65 5.37 -11.49
C GLU A 10 29.39 5.23 -9.98
N ASP A 11 30.46 5.11 -9.18
CA ASP A 11 30.36 5.09 -7.72
C ASP A 11 30.03 6.47 -7.14
N ASP A 12 30.49 7.57 -7.75
CA ASP A 12 30.13 8.94 -7.34
C ASP A 12 28.65 9.27 -7.65
N LEU A 13 28.09 8.70 -8.73
CA LEU A 13 26.65 8.76 -9.05
C LEU A 13 25.80 7.90 -8.09
N ARG A 14 26.37 6.84 -7.51
CA ARG A 14 25.72 6.01 -6.47
C ARG A 14 25.86 6.59 -5.06
N ALA A 15 26.90 7.38 -4.81
CA ALA A 15 27.26 7.95 -3.52
C ALA A 15 26.78 9.39 -3.30
N GLY A 16 26.13 10.00 -4.30
CA GLY A 16 25.50 11.32 -4.15
C GLY A 16 24.48 11.32 -3.00
N PRO A 17 24.42 12.38 -2.16
CA PRO A 17 23.48 12.45 -1.06
C PRO A 17 22.04 12.42 -1.58
N ILE A 18 21.43 11.23 -1.55
CA ILE A 18 20.01 11.06 -1.85
C ILE A 18 19.26 11.89 -0.82
N HIS A 19 18.55 12.91 -1.30
CA HIS A 19 17.66 13.68 -0.45
C HIS A 19 16.49 12.77 -0.06
N LEU A 20 16.66 12.02 1.04
CA LEU A 20 15.66 11.08 1.60
C LEU A 20 14.31 11.76 1.86
N GLY A 21 14.28 13.09 1.96
CA GLY A 21 13.06 13.87 2.05
C GLY A 21 12.20 13.87 0.79
N ALA A 22 12.78 13.71 -0.40
CA ALA A 22 12.05 13.72 -1.67
C ALA A 22 11.41 12.37 -2.00
N THR A 23 11.93 11.28 -1.40
CA THR A 23 11.51 9.89 -1.66
C THR A 23 10.94 9.22 -0.42
N ARG A 24 10.37 9.96 0.53
CA ARG A 24 9.60 9.38 1.63
C ARG A 24 8.17 9.89 1.58
N PRO A 25 7.17 9.05 1.89
CA PRO A 25 5.81 9.56 1.99
C PRO A 25 5.74 10.63 3.07
N PRO A 26 4.83 11.60 2.93
CA PRO A 26 4.66 12.63 3.94
C PRO A 26 4.25 11.97 5.26
N MET A 27 4.92 12.35 6.35
CA MET A 27 4.74 11.77 7.68
C MET A 27 4.05 12.75 8.63
N VAL A 28 3.19 12.24 9.50
CA VAL A 28 2.56 13.04 10.57
C VAL A 28 3.64 13.43 11.60
N PRO A 29 3.86 14.73 11.85
CA PRO A 29 4.82 15.20 12.83
C PRO A 29 4.53 14.62 14.23
N GLY A 30 5.57 14.15 14.92
CA GLY A 30 5.48 13.52 16.25
C GLY A 30 5.02 12.06 16.24
N LEU A 31 3.99 11.73 15.46
CA LEU A 31 3.40 10.38 15.47
C LEU A 31 4.19 9.36 14.62
N GLY A 32 4.88 9.82 13.57
CA GLY A 32 5.77 8.95 12.78
C GLY A 32 5.03 7.90 11.94
N ILE A 33 3.81 8.23 11.50
CA ILE A 33 3.01 7.43 10.57
C ILE A 33 2.79 8.22 9.26
N PRO A 34 2.62 7.56 8.10
CA PRO A 34 2.36 8.25 6.84
C PRO A 34 0.97 8.90 6.86
N PHE A 35 0.81 10.06 6.20
CA PHE A 35 -0.46 10.77 6.13
C PHE A 35 -1.59 9.90 5.54
N THR A 36 -1.29 9.06 4.56
CA THR A 36 -2.28 8.14 3.94
C THR A 36 -2.88 7.19 4.96
N ALA A 37 -2.08 6.65 5.89
CA ALA A 37 -2.60 5.83 6.97
C ALA A 37 -3.31 6.67 8.05
N ALA A 38 -2.81 7.86 8.36
CA ALA A 38 -3.44 8.76 9.33
C ALA A 38 -4.87 9.14 8.93
N VAL A 39 -5.12 9.40 7.64
CA VAL A 39 -6.47 9.70 7.13
C VAL A 39 -7.43 8.54 7.40
N VAL A 40 -7.04 7.30 7.12
CA VAL A 40 -7.89 6.11 7.36
C VAL A 40 -8.17 5.91 8.85
N VAL A 41 -7.15 6.08 9.70
CA VAL A 41 -7.31 5.95 11.16
C VAL A 41 -8.22 7.04 11.71
N LEU A 42 -8.04 8.29 11.29
CA LEU A 42 -8.88 9.41 11.74
C LEU A 42 -10.32 9.28 11.25
N LEU A 43 -10.53 8.77 10.03
CA LEU A 43 -11.88 8.47 9.53
C LEU A 43 -12.55 7.42 10.42
N GLY A 44 -11.89 6.30 10.68
CA GLY A 44 -12.42 5.26 11.57
C GLY A 44 -12.69 5.78 13.00
N ALA A 45 -11.80 6.63 13.53
CA ALA A 45 -11.98 7.27 14.83
C ALA A 45 -13.18 8.23 14.85
N ALA A 46 -13.39 8.99 13.77
CA ALA A 46 -14.55 9.86 13.63
C ALA A 46 -15.87 9.06 13.57
N GLU A 47 -15.90 7.94 12.85
CA GLU A 47 -17.06 7.05 12.81
C GLU A 47 -17.38 6.48 14.21
N VAL A 48 -16.36 6.02 14.94
CA VAL A 48 -16.53 5.53 16.32
C VAL A 48 -17.07 6.63 17.25
N GLN A 49 -16.52 7.85 17.12
CA GLN A 49 -16.99 9.01 17.86
C GLN A 49 -18.47 9.29 17.60
N MET A 50 -18.90 9.25 16.33
CA MET A 50 -20.28 9.50 15.93
C MET A 50 -21.22 8.38 16.38
N ALA A 51 -20.77 7.13 16.38
CA ALA A 51 -21.58 5.97 16.74
C ALA A 51 -21.89 5.89 18.24
N VAL A 52 -20.92 6.19 19.11
CA VAL A 52 -21.09 6.09 20.57
C VAL A 52 -21.56 7.41 21.19
N THR A 53 -21.19 8.55 20.59
CA THR A 53 -21.49 9.92 21.05
C THR A 53 -20.93 10.27 22.43
N GLY A 54 -20.98 11.56 22.78
CA GLY A 54 -20.55 12.07 24.09
C GLY A 54 -19.06 11.88 24.40
N TRP A 55 -18.73 11.88 25.70
CA TRP A 55 -17.34 11.74 26.18
C TRP A 55 -16.79 10.33 26.02
N GLN A 56 -17.65 9.31 26.10
CA GLN A 56 -17.27 7.91 25.89
C GLN A 56 -16.83 7.65 24.46
N GLY A 57 -17.53 8.25 23.48
CA GLY A 57 -17.08 8.24 22.09
C GLY A 57 -15.66 8.77 21.94
N LEU A 58 -15.32 9.86 22.64
CA LEU A 58 -14.00 10.51 22.48
C LEU A 58 -12.90 9.60 23.01
N LEU A 59 -13.17 8.95 24.15
CA LEU A 59 -12.27 7.96 24.72
C LEU A 59 -12.09 6.75 23.81
N TYR A 60 -13.16 6.26 23.17
CA TYR A 60 -13.05 5.14 22.23
C TYR A 60 -12.33 5.53 20.94
N ALA A 61 -12.60 6.70 20.38
CA ALA A 61 -11.89 7.23 19.23
C ALA A 61 -10.39 7.40 19.52
N ALA A 62 -10.04 7.99 20.66
CA ALA A 62 -8.65 8.10 21.11
C ALA A 62 -7.99 6.73 21.34
N GLY A 63 -8.74 5.78 21.93
CA GLY A 63 -8.30 4.40 22.12
C GLY A 63 -8.00 3.70 20.80
N LEU A 64 -8.85 3.86 19.79
CA LEU A 64 -8.63 3.33 18.45
C LEU A 64 -7.38 3.93 17.79
N ILE A 65 -7.22 5.25 17.87
CA ILE A 65 -6.01 5.92 17.35
C ILE A 65 -4.77 5.33 18.01
N ALA A 66 -4.74 5.21 19.34
CA ALA A 66 -3.59 4.66 20.07
C ALA A 66 -3.33 3.19 19.70
N ALA A 67 -4.37 2.37 19.65
CA ALA A 67 -4.29 0.95 19.35
C ALA A 67 -3.78 0.67 17.92
N VAL A 68 -4.10 1.54 16.95
CA VAL A 68 -3.65 1.38 15.57
C VAL A 68 -2.32 2.08 15.31
N ALA A 69 -2.14 3.32 15.78
CA ALA A 69 -0.95 4.12 15.50
C ALA A 69 0.33 3.51 16.10
N GLY A 70 0.24 2.86 17.26
CA GLY A 70 1.39 2.20 17.90
C GLY A 70 2.02 1.09 17.03
N PRO A 71 1.27 0.02 16.70
CA PRO A 71 1.73 -1.03 15.80
C PRO A 71 2.09 -0.51 14.41
N LEU A 72 1.31 0.42 13.88
CA LEU A 72 1.56 1.01 12.56
C LEU A 72 2.91 1.75 12.51
N ARG A 73 3.27 2.50 13.56
CA ARG A 73 4.57 3.16 13.66
C ARG A 73 5.72 2.14 13.64
N ILE A 74 5.55 1.02 14.35
CA ILE A 74 6.55 -0.06 14.33
C ILE A 74 6.67 -0.64 12.92
N TRP A 75 5.55 -0.91 12.25
CA TRP A 75 5.57 -1.44 10.89
C TRP A 75 6.24 -0.49 9.89
N VAL A 76 5.90 0.79 9.92
CA VAL A 76 6.48 1.83 9.05
C VAL A 76 7.96 2.06 9.34
N SER A 77 8.46 1.70 10.52
CA SER A 77 9.89 1.75 10.82
C SER A 77 10.71 0.70 10.06
N TYR A 78 10.09 -0.40 9.63
CA TYR A 78 10.72 -1.41 8.78
C TYR A 78 10.64 -1.05 7.29
N ASP A 79 9.54 -0.44 6.86
CA ASP A 79 9.34 0.01 5.48
C ASP A 79 8.42 1.23 5.44
N TRP A 80 8.98 2.39 5.05
CA TRP A 80 8.24 3.64 4.95
C TRP A 80 7.13 3.61 3.89
N TYR A 81 7.26 2.77 2.86
CA TYR A 81 6.32 2.64 1.75
C TYR A 81 5.32 1.50 1.93
N ALA A 82 5.39 0.74 3.02
CA ALA A 82 4.53 -0.41 3.26
C ALA A 82 3.03 -0.10 3.07
N MET A 83 2.59 1.09 3.52
CA MET A 83 1.20 1.52 3.38
C MET A 83 0.81 1.81 1.94
N GLU A 84 1.67 2.47 1.16
CA GLU A 84 1.41 2.72 -0.27
C GLU A 84 1.34 1.40 -1.05
N CYS A 85 2.27 0.49 -0.77
CA CYS A 85 2.26 -0.86 -1.34
C CYS A 85 0.97 -1.61 -0.97
N LEU A 86 0.52 -1.52 0.28
CA LEU A 86 -0.74 -2.11 0.73
C LEU A 86 -1.94 -1.51 -0.01
N PHE A 87 -2.00 -0.19 -0.20
CA PHE A 87 -3.08 0.47 -0.92
C PHE A 87 -3.09 0.10 -2.41
N VAL A 88 -1.92 0.06 -3.05
CA VAL A 88 -1.81 -0.38 -4.45
C VAL A 88 -2.25 -1.83 -4.58
N TRP A 89 -1.83 -2.71 -3.67
CA TRP A 89 -2.30 -4.08 -3.61
C TRP A 89 -3.81 -4.15 -3.40
N ALA A 90 -4.37 -3.39 -2.45
CA ALA A 90 -5.80 -3.38 -2.18
C ALA A 90 -6.61 -2.91 -3.40
N ARG A 91 -6.13 -1.90 -4.12
CA ARG A 91 -6.77 -1.37 -5.33
C ARG A 91 -6.69 -2.33 -6.52
N THR A 92 -5.59 -3.04 -6.67
CA THR A 92 -5.34 -3.88 -7.86
C THR A 92 -5.75 -5.33 -7.67
N SER A 93 -5.43 -5.89 -6.50
CA SER A 93 -5.64 -7.31 -6.16
C SER A 93 -6.88 -7.53 -5.29
N GLY A 94 -7.30 -6.53 -4.51
CA GLY A 94 -8.48 -6.62 -3.66
C GLY A 94 -9.78 -6.94 -4.41
N PRO A 95 -10.08 -6.29 -5.56
CA PRO A 95 -11.25 -6.66 -6.37
C PRO A 95 -11.16 -8.08 -6.94
N ALA A 96 -9.97 -8.64 -7.08
CA ALA A 96 -9.74 -9.97 -7.62
C ALA A 96 -9.82 -11.09 -6.56
N LEU A 97 -10.32 -10.82 -5.35
CA LEU A 97 -10.53 -11.87 -4.34
C LEU A 97 -11.57 -12.92 -4.76
N ASP A 98 -12.48 -12.54 -5.64
CA ASP A 98 -13.48 -13.42 -6.24
C ASP A 98 -13.01 -14.07 -7.56
N ASN A 99 -11.72 -13.96 -7.89
CA ASN A 99 -11.13 -14.54 -9.10
C ASN A 99 -11.49 -16.04 -9.24
N ARG A 100 -11.51 -16.81 -8.14
CA ARG A 100 -11.96 -18.22 -8.15
C ARG A 100 -13.40 -18.41 -8.65
N ARG A 101 -14.29 -17.42 -8.45
CA ARG A 101 -15.68 -17.41 -8.90
C ARG A 101 -15.82 -16.97 -10.36
N TRP A 102 -15.01 -16.01 -10.80
CA TRP A 102 -15.15 -15.38 -12.13
C TRP A 102 -14.11 -15.82 -13.17
N GLY A 103 -13.15 -16.66 -12.78
CA GLY A 103 -12.12 -17.22 -13.67
C GLY A 103 -10.87 -16.34 -13.84
N GLY A 104 -10.82 -15.19 -13.18
CA GLY A 104 -9.67 -14.28 -13.18
C GLY A 104 -9.39 -13.57 -14.49
N SER A 105 -8.36 -12.74 -14.49
CA SER A 105 -7.75 -12.27 -15.73
C SER A 105 -6.95 -13.42 -16.36
N THR A 106 -7.41 -13.92 -17.51
CA THR A 106 -6.66 -14.92 -18.27
C THR A 106 -5.41 -14.26 -18.84
N VAL A 107 -4.26 -14.41 -18.17
CA VAL A 107 -2.98 -13.77 -18.58
C VAL A 107 -2.25 -14.48 -19.71
N SER A 108 -2.73 -15.62 -20.18
CA SER A 108 -2.15 -16.27 -21.35
C SER A 108 -2.94 -15.88 -22.60
N HIS A 109 -2.28 -15.23 -23.55
CA HIS A 109 -2.78 -15.07 -24.92
C HIS A 109 -3.18 -16.42 -25.57
N PHE A 110 -2.65 -17.54 -25.04
CA PHE A 110 -3.02 -18.90 -25.44
C PHE A 110 -2.97 -19.87 -24.24
N PRO A 111 -4.08 -20.07 -23.49
CA PRO A 111 -4.09 -20.98 -22.36
C PRO A 111 -3.97 -22.43 -22.84
N LEU A 112 -2.82 -23.07 -22.59
CA LEU A 112 -2.60 -24.46 -22.99
C LEU A 112 -3.47 -25.46 -22.20
N LYS A 113 -3.91 -25.09 -20.99
CA LYS A 113 -4.80 -25.87 -20.11
C LYS A 113 -5.63 -24.94 -19.21
N PRO A 114 -6.73 -24.34 -19.71
CA PRO A 114 -7.56 -23.47 -18.89
C PRO A 114 -8.25 -24.28 -17.78
N SER A 115 -8.18 -23.81 -16.53
CA SER A 115 -8.91 -24.38 -15.39
C SER A 115 -10.38 -23.90 -15.35
N SER A 116 -10.72 -22.86 -16.11
CA SER A 116 -12.05 -22.25 -16.24
C SER A 116 -12.28 -21.83 -17.70
N ILE A 117 -13.44 -22.20 -18.26
CA ILE A 117 -13.86 -21.84 -19.64
C ILE A 117 -14.37 -20.39 -19.74
N ARG A 118 -14.73 -19.75 -18.61
CA ARG A 118 -15.31 -18.40 -18.62
C ARG A 118 -14.22 -17.37 -18.87
N GLY A 119 -14.28 -16.78 -20.08
CA GLY A 119 -13.31 -15.82 -20.62
C GLY A 119 -13.00 -16.06 -22.10
N LEU A 120 -13.07 -17.31 -22.57
CA LEU A 120 -12.72 -17.69 -23.95
C LEU A 120 -13.93 -17.77 -24.90
N THR A 121 -15.12 -18.13 -24.41
CA THR A 121 -16.30 -18.38 -25.26
C THR A 121 -17.11 -17.13 -25.61
N ALA A 122 -16.95 -16.02 -24.88
CA ALA A 122 -17.68 -14.78 -25.15
C ALA A 122 -17.20 -14.06 -26.43
N GLY A 123 -15.98 -14.34 -26.91
CA GLY A 123 -15.43 -13.77 -28.15
C GLY A 123 -15.59 -14.64 -29.40
N ALA A 124 -16.00 -15.91 -29.26
CA ALA A 124 -16.03 -16.88 -30.36
C ALA A 124 -17.42 -17.06 -31.00
N SER A 125 -18.37 -16.17 -30.70
CA SER A 125 -19.75 -16.20 -31.24
C SER A 125 -20.18 -14.90 -31.94
N ARG A 126 -19.21 -14.11 -32.42
CA ARG A 126 -19.45 -13.01 -33.36
C ARG A 126 -18.61 -13.18 -34.61
#